data_AF-A0A0N1CK69-F1
#
_entry.id   AF-A0A0N1CK69-F1
#
_cell.length_a   1.000
_cell.length_b   1.000
_cell.length_c   1.000
_cell.angle_alpha   90.00
_cell.angle_beta   90.00
_cell.angle_gamma   90.00
#
_symmetry.space_group_name_H-M   'P 1'
#
loop_
_entity.id
_entity.type
_entity.pdbx_description
1 polymer ?
#
loop_
_entity_poly.entity_id
_entity_poly.type
_entity_poly.pdbx_seq_one_letter_code
_entity_poly.pdbx_strand_id
1 'polypeptide(L)'
;MEEKIVLEPFNRILSGYEKLAEVSVSVADCSALCRKYQKFGVEGYRLGGYRGATYLNRYLNVTVDRAPLLIYKKQFLIPLVFRQTEASEQLFLEDYRMEGFFLLLEWLLLHRPEKAIIDFQKSRGIQPNKEYVIDSSFIAFRLTEILDGAGFPLSRFQTIEAFSDWNRTYKLIDNGSIGRHSKIFDPENAENIAELQMILSIVGLRYPEMHLFIGELKG
;
A
#
# COMPACT_ATOMS: atom_id res chain seq x y z
N MET A 1 6.58 19.25 18.64
CA MET A 1 6.64 19.76 17.25
C MET A 1 6.90 18.54 16.40
N GLU A 2 5.94 18.10 15.60
CA GLU A 2 6.12 16.90 14.77
C GLU A 2 7.19 17.16 13.70
N GLU A 3 8.15 16.24 13.58
CA GLU A 3 9.21 16.32 12.57
C GLU A 3 8.59 16.14 11.18
N LYS A 4 8.69 17.17 10.34
CA LYS A 4 8.18 17.14 8.96
C LYS A 4 9.12 16.29 8.10
N ILE A 5 8.62 15.20 7.55
CA ILE A 5 9.36 14.33 6.64
C ILE A 5 9.54 15.04 5.30
N VAL A 6 10.77 15.15 4.81
CA VAL A 6 11.08 15.78 3.52
C VAL A 6 11.49 14.72 2.52
N LEU A 7 10.87 14.77 1.34
CA LEU A 7 11.25 13.95 0.19
C LEU A 7 12.35 14.64 -0.60
N GLU A 8 13.45 13.92 -0.84
CA GLU A 8 14.61 14.42 -1.58
C GLU A 8 14.67 13.79 -2.98
N PRO A 9 15.14 14.52 -4.00
CA PRO A 9 15.34 13.95 -5.34
C PRO A 9 16.28 12.74 -5.30
N PHE A 10 15.81 11.62 -5.84
CA PHE A 10 16.56 10.38 -5.89
C PHE A 10 17.19 10.20 -7.28
N ASN A 11 18.51 10.40 -7.37
CA ASN A 11 19.25 10.22 -8.62
C ASN A 11 19.77 8.78 -8.75
N ARG A 12 19.20 8.01 -9.67
CA ARG A 12 19.82 6.76 -10.13
C ARG A 12 20.92 7.03 -11.14
N ILE A 13 21.99 6.25 -11.10
CA ILE A 13 22.93 6.14 -12.21
C ILE A 13 22.30 5.17 -13.23
N LEU A 14 21.50 5.69 -14.16
CA LEU A 14 20.93 4.90 -15.25
C LEU A 14 21.73 5.13 -16.52
N SER A 15 22.39 4.08 -17.01
CA SER A 15 22.84 4.02 -18.40
C SER A 15 21.59 3.90 -19.30
N GLY A 16 21.22 5.00 -19.96
CA GLY A 16 20.51 4.96 -21.24
C GLY A 16 19.02 5.29 -21.30
N TYR A 17 18.32 5.61 -20.21
CA TYR A 17 16.89 6.00 -20.29
C TYR A 17 16.55 7.19 -19.41
N GLU A 18 15.61 8.01 -19.90
CA GLU A 18 15.14 9.26 -19.28
C GLU A 18 14.86 9.09 -17.78
N LYS A 19 15.39 10.03 -17.00
CA LYS A 19 15.16 10.13 -15.56
C LYS A 19 13.67 10.30 -15.30
N LEU A 20 12.98 9.24 -14.90
CA LEU A 20 11.77 9.41 -14.10
C LEU A 20 12.21 10.14 -12.82
N ALA A 21 11.59 11.28 -12.55
CA ALA A 21 11.87 12.02 -11.32
C ALA A 21 11.36 11.17 -10.15
N GLU A 22 12.29 10.64 -9.37
CA GLU A 22 12.02 9.82 -8.20
C GLU A 22 12.38 10.63 -6.96
N VAL A 23 11.71 10.29 -5.86
CA VAL A 23 11.95 10.90 -4.56
C VAL A 23 12.14 9.83 -3.50
N SER A 24 12.99 10.11 -2.52
CA SER A 24 13.22 9.24 -1.38
C SER A 24 13.14 10.00 -0.06
N VAL A 25 12.76 9.31 1.01
CA VAL A 25 12.88 9.88 2.35
C VAL A 25 14.36 10.06 2.69
N SER A 26 14.73 11.18 3.30
CA SER A 26 16.11 11.41 3.73
C SER A 26 16.54 10.38 4.78
N VAL A 27 17.84 10.05 4.84
CA VAL A 27 18.37 9.12 5.85
C VAL A 27 18.18 9.67 7.27
N ALA A 28 18.21 10.99 7.43
CA ALA A 28 17.98 11.67 8.71
C ALA A 28 16.55 11.44 9.23
N ASP A 29 15.57 11.47 8.33
CA ASP A 29 14.16 11.32 8.66
C ASP A 29 13.75 9.85 8.91
N CYS A 30 14.55 8.88 8.48
CA CYS A 30 14.28 7.46 8.70
C CYS A 30 14.19 7.09 10.19
N SER A 31 15.02 7.72 11.04
CA SER A 31 14.95 7.52 12.49
C SER A 31 13.63 8.00 13.08
N ALA A 32 13.10 9.13 12.59
CA ALA A 32 11.82 9.67 13.01
C ALA A 32 10.66 8.76 12.59
N LEU A 33 10.68 8.28 11.33
CA LEU A 33 9.69 7.33 10.82
C LEU A 33 9.67 6.03 11.63
N CYS A 34 10.84 5.49 11.99
CA CYS A 34 10.92 4.27 12.79
C CYS A 34 10.25 4.44 14.15
N ARG A 35 10.52 5.56 14.85
CA ARG A 35 9.87 5.86 16.13
C ARG A 35 8.36 6.03 15.97
N LYS A 36 7.93 6.81 14.97
CA LYS A 36 6.52 7.14 14.73
C LYS A 36 5.69 5.88 14.42
N TYR A 37 6.25 4.96 13.65
CA TYR A 37 5.53 3.78 13.14
C TYR A 37 5.92 2.47 13.82
N GLN A 38 6.62 2.52 14.95
CA GLN A 38 6.93 1.34 15.76
C GLN A 38 5.66 0.57 16.16
N LYS A 39 4.56 1.28 16.43
CA LYS A 39 3.25 0.68 16.76
C LYS A 39 2.70 -0.26 15.67
N PHE A 40 3.15 -0.10 14.43
CA PHE A 40 2.77 -0.97 13.31
C PHE A 40 3.74 -2.14 13.09
N GLY A 41 4.84 -2.21 13.82
CA GLY A 41 5.87 -3.25 13.65
C GLY A 41 7.07 -2.80 12.81
N VAL A 42 7.29 -1.50 12.65
CA VAL A 42 8.57 -0.96 12.16
C VAL A 42 9.62 -1.09 13.26
N GLU A 43 10.70 -1.80 13.01
CA GLU A 43 11.73 -2.12 14.00
C GLU A 43 13.03 -1.33 13.82
N GLY A 44 13.23 -0.76 12.63
CA GLY A 44 14.42 0.01 12.30
C GLY A 44 14.48 0.34 10.82
N TYR A 45 15.65 0.77 10.36
CA TYR A 45 15.91 1.04 8.95
C TYR A 45 17.34 0.68 8.57
N ARG A 46 17.59 0.48 7.29
CA ARG A 46 18.93 0.30 6.72
C ARG A 46 19.02 0.89 5.32
N LEU A 47 20.23 1.12 4.85
CA LEU A 47 20.49 1.36 3.44
C LEU A 47 20.70 0.04 2.72
N GLY A 48 19.98 -0.19 1.63
CA GLY A 48 20.08 -1.43 0.87
C GLY A 48 19.72 -1.22 -0.60
N GLY A 49 20.11 -2.19 -1.42
CA GLY A 49 19.68 -2.23 -2.82
C GLY A 49 18.52 -3.21 -3.02
N TYR A 50 17.75 -3.01 -4.08
CA TYR A 50 16.78 -3.99 -4.55
C TYR A 50 16.65 -3.96 -6.07
N ARG A 51 16.21 -5.08 -6.64
CA ARG A 51 15.96 -5.25 -8.06
C ARG A 51 14.71 -6.08 -8.26
N GLY A 52 13.91 -5.74 -9.27
CA GLY A 52 12.76 -6.53 -9.68
C GLY A 52 11.72 -5.73 -10.46
N ALA A 53 10.63 -6.39 -10.81
CA ALA A 53 9.46 -5.72 -11.39
C ALA A 53 8.70 -4.99 -10.27
N THR A 54 8.53 -3.68 -10.39
CA THR A 54 7.92 -2.86 -9.31
C THR A 54 6.98 -1.80 -9.89
N TYR A 55 6.04 -1.31 -9.09
CA TYR A 55 5.18 -0.20 -9.49
C TYR A 55 5.93 1.12 -9.67
N LEU A 56 7.17 1.21 -9.19
CA LEU A 56 8.04 2.35 -9.45
C LEU A 56 8.31 2.52 -10.95
N ASN A 57 8.40 1.43 -11.72
CA ASN A 57 8.28 1.45 -13.19
C ASN A 57 7.50 0.22 -13.69
N ARG A 58 6.29 0.45 -14.22
CA ARG A 58 5.37 -0.62 -14.62
C ARG A 58 5.84 -1.46 -15.81
N TYR A 59 6.79 -0.95 -16.60
CA TYR A 59 7.16 -1.57 -17.87
C TYR A 59 8.53 -2.25 -17.84
N LEU A 60 9.42 -1.81 -16.95
CA LEU A 60 10.81 -2.28 -16.91
C LEU A 60 11.21 -2.65 -15.49
N ASN A 61 12.06 -3.68 -15.39
CA ASN A 61 12.69 -4.02 -14.12
C ASN A 61 13.52 -2.85 -13.61
N VAL A 62 13.30 -2.53 -12.35
CA VAL A 62 14.00 -1.47 -11.65
C VAL A 62 15.20 -2.08 -10.93
N THR A 63 16.32 -1.35 -10.93
CA THR A 63 17.43 -1.58 -10.01
C THR A 63 17.63 -0.30 -9.22
N VAL A 64 17.58 -0.40 -7.90
CA VAL A 64 17.84 0.71 -6.99
C VAL A 64 19.00 0.34 -6.10
N ASP A 65 20.04 1.16 -6.13
CA ASP A 65 21.20 1.02 -5.26
C ASP A 65 21.08 2.00 -4.09
N ARG A 66 21.32 1.50 -2.87
CA ARG A 66 21.39 2.30 -1.62
C ARG A 66 20.14 3.14 -1.32
N ALA A 67 18.96 2.52 -1.43
CA ALA A 67 17.72 3.09 -0.93
C ALA A 67 17.62 3.01 0.60
N PRO A 68 16.98 3.99 1.26
CA PRO A 68 16.49 3.82 2.62
C PRO A 68 15.35 2.79 2.65
N LEU A 69 15.50 1.77 3.48
CA LEU A 69 14.53 0.68 3.65
C LEU A 69 14.11 0.61 5.12
N LEU A 70 12.82 0.67 5.42
CA LEU A 70 12.31 0.32 6.75
C LEU A 70 12.36 -1.19 6.94
N ILE A 71 12.78 -1.64 8.11
CA ILE A 71 12.71 -3.03 8.56
C ILE A 71 11.35 -3.20 9.25
N TYR A 72 10.48 -3.99 8.64
CA TYR A 72 9.12 -4.25 9.07
C TYR A 72 8.96 -5.72 9.45
N LYS A 73 8.49 -5.97 10.68
CA LYS A 73 8.28 -7.32 11.23
C LYS A 73 9.45 -8.27 10.92
N LYS A 74 10.67 -7.81 11.22
CA LYS A 74 11.98 -8.44 11.03
C LYS A 74 12.42 -8.77 9.61
N GLN A 75 11.52 -9.23 8.75
CA GLN A 75 11.88 -9.86 7.48
C GLN A 75 11.39 -9.12 6.24
N PHE A 76 10.58 -8.07 6.40
CA PHE A 76 10.10 -7.26 5.28
C PHE A 76 10.85 -5.95 5.22
N LEU A 77 11.32 -5.60 4.03
CA LEU A 77 12.04 -4.36 3.76
C LEU A 77 11.14 -3.47 2.93
N ILE A 78 10.75 -2.31 3.47
CA ILE A 78 9.89 -1.35 2.78
C ILE A 78 10.78 -0.26 2.19
N PRO A 79 11.01 -0.22 0.86
CA PRO A 79 11.77 0.86 0.25
C PRO A 79 11.02 2.19 0.38
N LEU A 80 11.72 3.22 0.83
CA LEU A 80 11.18 4.58 0.90
C LEU A 80 11.55 5.37 -0.36
N VAL A 81 11.29 4.78 -1.53
CA VAL A 81 11.54 5.37 -2.85
C VAL A 81 10.24 5.35 -3.65
N PHE A 82 9.84 6.51 -4.16
CA PHE A 82 8.57 6.72 -4.84
C PHE A 82 8.77 7.57 -6.09
N ARG A 83 7.75 7.61 -6.97
CA ARG A 83 7.73 8.58 -8.08
C ARG A 83 7.46 9.96 -7.51
N GLN A 84 8.05 11.00 -8.11
CA GLN A 84 7.73 12.37 -7.76
C GLN A 84 6.30 12.70 -8.23
N THR A 85 5.34 12.59 -7.30
CA THR A 85 3.93 12.90 -7.50
C THR A 85 3.37 13.51 -6.22
N GLU A 86 2.31 14.31 -6.34
CA GLU A 86 1.61 14.87 -5.18
C GLU A 86 1.16 13.78 -4.19
N ALA A 87 0.66 12.66 -4.70
CA ALA A 87 0.26 11.51 -3.87
C ALA A 87 1.42 10.95 -3.01
N SER A 88 2.65 10.95 -3.52
CA SER A 88 3.82 10.48 -2.78
C SER A 88 4.22 11.46 -1.67
N GLU A 89 4.05 12.77 -1.90
CA GLU A 89 4.26 13.79 -0.86
C GLU A 89 3.18 13.69 0.23
N GLN A 90 1.91 13.61 -0.19
CA GLN A 90 0.77 13.49 0.72
C GLN A 90 0.89 12.28 1.65
N LEU A 91 1.48 11.16 1.18
CA LEU A 91 1.75 9.97 1.99
C LEU A 91 2.42 10.34 3.32
N PHE A 92 3.34 11.30 3.33
CA PHE A 92 4.08 11.70 4.51
C PHE A 92 3.58 12.99 5.18
N LEU A 93 2.77 13.79 4.49
CA LEU A 93 2.16 15.02 5.04
C LEU A 93 0.90 14.73 5.85
N GLU A 94 0.14 13.71 5.48
CA GLU A 94 -1.13 13.34 6.11
C GLU A 94 -0.96 12.06 6.93
N ASP A 95 -0.98 12.18 8.26
CA ASP A 95 -0.69 11.07 9.18
C ASP A 95 -1.49 9.79 8.91
N TYR A 96 -2.76 9.96 8.55
CA TYR A 96 -3.64 8.84 8.27
C TYR A 96 -3.22 8.01 7.05
N ARG A 97 -2.44 8.57 6.12
CA ARG A 97 -2.01 7.85 4.91
C ARG A 97 -0.98 6.79 5.23
N MET A 98 0.06 7.09 6.02
CA MET A 98 1.02 6.06 6.44
C MET A 98 0.38 5.01 7.34
N GLU A 99 -0.58 5.40 8.20
CA GLU A 99 -1.36 4.43 8.96
C GLU A 99 -2.16 3.50 8.02
N GLY A 100 -2.85 4.06 7.03
CA GLY A 100 -3.53 3.29 6.00
C GLY A 100 -2.60 2.42 5.14
N PHE A 101 -1.37 2.89 4.89
CA PHE A 101 -0.33 2.11 4.19
C PHE A 101 -0.02 0.83 4.96
N PHE A 102 0.16 0.89 6.27
CA PHE A 102 0.44 -0.30 7.09
C PHE A 102 -0.76 -1.24 7.19
N LEU A 103 -1.99 -0.70 7.32
CA LEU A 103 -3.20 -1.53 7.30
C LEU A 103 -3.36 -2.29 5.98
N LEU A 104 -3.10 -1.61 4.86
CA LEU A 104 -3.13 -2.23 3.53
C LEU A 104 -2.02 -3.26 3.37
N LEU A 105 -0.79 -2.94 3.80
CA LEU A 105 0.35 -3.85 3.74
C LEU A 105 0.08 -5.14 4.52
N GLU A 106 -0.45 -5.04 5.75
CA GLU A 106 -0.79 -6.19 6.58
C GLU A 106 -1.79 -7.12 5.90
N TRP A 107 -2.87 -6.55 5.38
CA TRP A 107 -3.88 -7.32 4.67
C TRP A 107 -3.28 -8.00 3.42
N LEU A 108 -2.47 -7.28 2.65
CA LEU A 108 -1.81 -7.83 1.47
C LEU A 108 -0.84 -8.96 1.82
N LEU A 109 -0.03 -8.83 2.87
CA LEU A 109 0.91 -9.89 3.28
C LEU A 109 0.19 -11.17 3.71
N LEU A 110 -1.00 -11.04 4.31
CA LEU A 110 -1.80 -12.17 4.75
C LEU A 110 -2.55 -12.85 3.58
N HIS A 111 -3.20 -12.07 2.72
CA HIS A 111 -4.14 -12.59 1.73
C HIS A 111 -3.56 -12.64 0.30
N ARG A 112 -2.73 -11.67 -0.07
CA ARG A 112 -2.20 -11.51 -1.45
C ARG A 112 -0.73 -11.08 -1.47
N PRO A 113 0.19 -11.85 -0.85
CA PRO A 113 1.59 -11.45 -0.75
C PRO A 113 2.26 -11.26 -2.11
N GLU A 114 1.76 -11.91 -3.17
CA GLU A 114 2.22 -11.72 -4.55
C GLU A 114 2.03 -10.31 -5.11
N LYS A 115 1.16 -9.50 -4.48
CA LYS A 115 0.95 -8.10 -4.85
C LYS A 115 1.84 -7.15 -4.06
N ALA A 116 2.15 -7.48 -2.81
CA ALA A 116 2.95 -6.62 -1.94
C ALA A 116 4.45 -6.87 -2.05
N ILE A 117 4.89 -8.07 -2.44
CA ILE A 117 6.30 -8.46 -2.42
C ILE A 117 6.86 -8.52 -3.85
N ILE A 118 7.99 -7.86 -4.07
CA ILE A 118 8.70 -7.86 -5.35
C ILE A 118 9.20 -9.27 -5.68
N ASP A 119 8.98 -9.69 -6.93
CA ASP A 119 9.38 -11.00 -7.47
C ASP A 119 8.93 -12.20 -6.61
N PHE A 120 7.78 -12.08 -5.94
CA PHE A 120 7.25 -13.14 -5.09
C PHE A 120 6.85 -14.39 -5.87
N GLN A 121 7.32 -15.54 -5.41
CA GLN A 121 6.97 -16.84 -5.99
C GLN A 121 5.94 -17.54 -5.11
N LYS A 122 4.67 -17.52 -5.54
CA LYS A 122 3.53 -18.07 -4.79
C LYS A 122 3.74 -19.52 -4.33
N SER A 123 4.37 -20.36 -5.17
CA SER A 123 4.68 -21.76 -4.86
C SER A 123 5.57 -21.96 -3.63
N ARG A 124 6.27 -20.92 -3.17
CA ARG A 124 7.22 -20.98 -2.07
C ARG A 124 6.71 -20.38 -0.76
N GLY A 125 5.57 -19.68 -0.81
CA GLY A 125 5.04 -18.93 0.34
C GLY A 125 6.03 -17.90 0.91
N ILE A 126 5.67 -17.35 2.07
CA ILE A 126 6.58 -16.55 2.90
C ILE A 126 7.39 -17.51 3.76
N GLN A 127 8.71 -17.49 3.56
CA GLN A 127 9.64 -18.37 4.25
C GLN A 127 10.20 -17.67 5.49
N PRO A 128 10.28 -18.37 6.63
CA PRO A 128 10.95 -17.82 7.80
C PRO A 128 12.43 -17.58 7.49
N ASN A 129 13.00 -16.50 8.04
CA ASN A 129 14.42 -16.12 7.90
C ASN A 129 14.86 -15.69 6.49
N LYS A 130 13.93 -15.55 5.54
CA LYS A 130 14.20 -14.94 4.25
C LYS A 130 13.74 -13.49 4.28
N GLU A 131 14.61 -12.57 3.85
CA GLU A 131 14.22 -11.18 3.65
C GLU A 131 13.41 -11.01 2.36
N TYR A 132 12.37 -10.19 2.44
CA TYR A 132 11.48 -9.87 1.33
C TYR A 132 11.43 -8.35 1.14
N VAL A 133 11.52 -7.90 -0.11
CA VAL A 133 11.39 -6.48 -0.44
C VAL A 133 9.94 -6.19 -0.85
N ILE A 134 9.34 -5.20 -0.20
CA ILE A 134 7.98 -4.75 -0.47
C ILE A 134 7.97 -3.82 -1.69
N ASP A 135 6.97 -3.97 -2.56
CA ASP A 135 6.65 -2.99 -3.59
C ASP A 135 5.87 -1.82 -2.97
N SER A 136 6.60 -0.96 -2.24
CA SER A 136 6.01 0.19 -1.55
C SER A 136 5.33 1.17 -2.50
N SER A 137 5.81 1.26 -3.75
CA SER A 137 5.18 2.07 -4.79
C SER A 137 3.81 1.52 -5.20
N PHE A 138 3.63 0.20 -5.24
CA PHE A 138 2.32 -0.41 -5.48
C PHE A 138 1.36 -0.08 -4.33
N ILE A 139 1.81 -0.22 -3.08
CA ILE A 139 0.98 0.02 -1.91
C ILE A 139 0.56 1.49 -1.83
N ALA A 140 1.49 2.43 -2.05
CA ALA A 140 1.18 3.86 -2.10
C ALA A 140 0.20 4.22 -3.21
N PHE A 141 0.37 3.64 -4.41
CA PHE A 141 -0.57 3.79 -5.51
C PHE A 141 -1.96 3.25 -5.13
N ARG A 142 -2.03 2.04 -4.57
CA ARG A 142 -3.29 1.41 -4.20
C ARG A 142 -4.02 2.17 -3.08
N LEU A 143 -3.27 2.69 -2.12
CA LEU A 143 -3.80 3.56 -1.08
C LEU A 143 -4.42 4.84 -1.66
N THR A 144 -3.80 5.42 -2.69
CA THR A 144 -4.34 6.58 -3.42
C THR A 144 -5.68 6.23 -4.09
N GLU A 145 -5.78 5.07 -4.74
CA GLU A 145 -7.07 4.61 -5.31
C GLU A 145 -8.16 4.50 -4.24
N ILE A 146 -7.82 3.98 -3.06
CA ILE A 146 -8.76 3.84 -1.94
C ILE A 146 -9.17 5.21 -1.41
N LEU A 147 -8.22 6.07 -1.04
CA LEU A 147 -8.50 7.31 -0.33
C LEU A 147 -9.03 8.42 -1.24
N ASP A 148 -8.44 8.57 -2.42
CA ASP A 148 -8.72 9.69 -3.32
C ASP A 148 -9.70 9.30 -4.43
N GLY A 149 -9.68 8.03 -4.87
CA GLY A 149 -10.63 7.52 -5.85
C GLY A 149 -11.97 7.10 -5.24
N ALA A 150 -11.93 6.33 -4.15
CA ALA A 150 -13.12 5.71 -3.57
C ALA A 150 -13.56 6.29 -2.23
N GLY A 151 -12.71 7.04 -1.53
CA GLY A 151 -12.93 7.42 -0.13
C GLY A 151 -14.22 8.19 0.10
N PHE A 152 -14.51 9.19 -0.74
CA PHE A 152 -15.73 9.98 -0.60
C PHE A 152 -17.01 9.15 -0.83
N PRO A 153 -17.17 8.39 -1.95
CA PRO A 153 -18.30 7.47 -2.10
C PRO A 153 -18.47 6.49 -0.93
N LEU A 154 -17.38 5.84 -0.52
CA LEU A 154 -17.39 4.84 0.55
C LEU A 154 -17.80 5.43 1.90
N SER A 155 -17.42 6.67 2.20
CA SER A 155 -17.83 7.37 3.44
C SER A 155 -19.33 7.62 3.55
N ARG A 156 -20.08 7.47 2.45
CA ARG A 156 -21.53 7.75 2.36
C ARG A 156 -22.40 6.51 2.28
N PHE A 157 -21.83 5.35 1.97
CA PHE A 157 -22.62 4.13 1.88
C PHE A 157 -23.12 3.69 3.26
N GLN A 158 -24.31 3.10 3.27
CA GLN A 158 -24.97 2.60 4.47
C GLN A 158 -25.21 1.10 4.41
N THR A 159 -25.07 0.47 3.25
CA THR A 159 -25.32 -0.97 3.07
C THR A 159 -24.32 -1.61 2.11
N ILE A 160 -24.16 -2.92 2.21
CA ILE A 160 -23.29 -3.73 1.34
C ILE A 160 -23.81 -3.74 -0.10
N GLU A 161 -25.13 -3.68 -0.29
CA GLU A 161 -25.76 -3.64 -1.61
C GLU A 161 -25.36 -2.36 -2.35
N ALA A 162 -25.42 -1.20 -1.69
CA ALA A 162 -25.00 0.07 -2.27
C ALA A 162 -23.52 0.05 -2.69
N PHE A 163 -22.66 -0.52 -1.85
CA PHE A 163 -21.26 -0.74 -2.22
C PHE A 163 -21.12 -1.71 -3.40
N SER A 164 -21.85 -2.83 -3.40
CA SER A 164 -21.74 -3.87 -4.43
C SER A 164 -22.12 -3.35 -5.81
N ASP A 165 -23.18 -2.54 -5.89
CA ASP A 165 -23.62 -1.89 -7.12
C ASP A 165 -22.59 -0.89 -7.63
N TRP A 166 -22.03 -0.07 -6.73
CA TRP A 166 -20.96 0.86 -7.08
C TRP A 166 -19.69 0.12 -7.54
N ASN A 167 -19.26 -0.89 -6.79
CA ASN A 167 -18.05 -1.66 -7.08
C ASN A 167 -18.14 -2.42 -8.40
N ARG A 168 -19.35 -2.78 -8.86
CA ARG A 168 -19.55 -3.39 -10.18
C ARG A 168 -19.07 -2.50 -11.33
N THR A 169 -19.16 -1.19 -11.16
CA THR A 169 -18.74 -0.20 -12.17
C THR A 169 -17.28 0.18 -11.99
N TYR A 170 -16.88 0.52 -10.76
CA TYR A 170 -15.58 1.11 -10.48
C TYR A 170 -14.48 0.08 -10.16
N LYS A 171 -14.86 -1.16 -9.88
CA LYS A 171 -13.96 -2.30 -9.64
C LYS A 171 -12.86 -2.00 -8.62
N LEU A 172 -13.22 -1.38 -7.51
CA LEU A 172 -12.27 -1.16 -6.42
C LEU A 172 -11.79 -2.52 -5.91
N ILE A 173 -12.70 -3.39 -5.46
CA ILE A 173 -12.40 -4.79 -5.21
C ILE A 173 -12.61 -5.55 -6.52
N ASP A 174 -11.58 -6.24 -6.99
CA ASP A 174 -11.64 -7.09 -8.17
C ASP A 174 -11.15 -8.49 -7.80
N ASN A 175 -12.02 -9.49 -8.01
CA ASN A 175 -11.70 -10.90 -7.80
C ASN A 175 -11.16 -11.58 -9.07
N GLY A 176 -10.88 -10.82 -10.14
CA GLY A 176 -10.33 -11.32 -11.40
C GLY A 176 -11.33 -12.03 -12.30
N SER A 177 -12.63 -11.98 -11.96
CA SER A 177 -13.67 -12.62 -12.78
C SER A 177 -13.91 -11.85 -14.08
N ILE A 178 -13.91 -12.57 -15.20
CA ILE A 178 -14.11 -12.00 -16.55
C ILE A 178 -15.48 -12.42 -17.07
N GLY A 179 -16.44 -11.48 -17.14
CA GLY A 179 -17.76 -11.71 -17.74
C GLY A 179 -18.79 -10.63 -17.38
N ARG A 180 -19.83 -10.43 -18.22
CA ARG A 180 -20.90 -9.42 -17.95
C ARG A 180 -21.75 -9.73 -16.70
N HIS A 181 -21.74 -11.00 -16.26
CA HIS A 181 -22.53 -11.52 -15.15
C HIS A 181 -21.70 -11.96 -13.94
N SER A 182 -20.37 -11.78 -13.96
CA SER A 182 -19.56 -12.16 -12.80
C SER A 182 -19.82 -11.21 -11.63
N LYS A 183 -20.06 -11.78 -10.44
CA LYS A 183 -20.04 -11.03 -9.19
C LYS A 183 -18.61 -10.57 -8.93
N ILE A 184 -18.33 -9.30 -9.19
CA ILE A 184 -16.99 -8.68 -9.03
C ILE A 184 -16.61 -8.61 -7.54
N PHE A 185 -17.62 -8.45 -6.69
CA PHE A 185 -17.55 -8.59 -5.24
C PHE A 185 -18.62 -9.59 -4.81
N ASP A 186 -18.27 -10.47 -3.87
CA ASP A 186 -19.17 -11.46 -3.31
C ASP A 186 -19.21 -11.33 -1.78
N PRO A 187 -20.33 -10.90 -1.18
CA PRO A 187 -20.43 -10.70 0.26
C PRO A 187 -20.37 -12.01 1.07
N GLU A 188 -20.56 -13.16 0.43
CA GLU A 188 -20.39 -14.46 1.08
C GLU A 188 -18.93 -14.94 1.08
N ASN A 189 -18.06 -14.27 0.32
CA ASN A 189 -16.64 -14.59 0.29
C ASN A 189 -15.90 -13.85 1.41
N ALA A 190 -15.35 -14.62 2.35
CA ALA A 190 -14.67 -14.07 3.53
C ALA A 190 -13.46 -13.17 3.18
N GLU A 191 -12.71 -13.46 2.12
CA GLU A 191 -11.60 -12.60 1.69
C GLU A 191 -12.10 -11.27 1.13
N ASN A 192 -13.21 -11.26 0.39
CA ASN A 192 -13.83 -10.03 -0.13
C ASN A 192 -14.34 -9.15 1.01
N ILE A 193 -15.02 -9.74 1.99
CA ILE A 193 -15.45 -9.02 3.20
C ILE A 193 -14.25 -8.48 3.97
N ALA A 194 -13.20 -9.28 4.15
CA ALA A 194 -11.98 -8.83 4.82
C ALA A 194 -11.30 -7.68 4.05
N GLU A 195 -11.25 -7.73 2.71
CA GLU A 195 -10.71 -6.66 1.87
C GLU A 195 -11.54 -5.38 2.04
N LEU A 196 -12.86 -5.48 2.00
CA LEU A 196 -13.76 -4.35 2.22
C LEU A 196 -13.59 -3.77 3.62
N GLN A 197 -13.45 -4.61 4.65
CA GLN A 197 -13.20 -4.19 6.02
C GLN A 197 -11.91 -3.42 6.19
N MET A 198 -10.82 -3.91 5.59
CA MET A 198 -9.57 -3.17 5.54
C MET A 198 -9.75 -1.82 4.83
N ILE A 199 -10.42 -1.80 3.67
CA ILE A 199 -10.67 -0.56 2.90
C ILE A 199 -11.47 0.45 3.72
N LEU A 200 -12.58 0.06 4.35
CA LEU A 200 -13.39 0.98 5.15
C LEU A 200 -12.65 1.45 6.39
N SER A 201 -11.79 0.61 6.99
CA SER A 201 -10.93 1.02 8.10
C SER A 201 -9.98 2.13 7.66
N ILE A 202 -9.37 2.01 6.47
CA ILE A 202 -8.51 3.04 5.89
C ILE A 202 -9.31 4.32 5.59
N VAL A 203 -10.48 4.21 4.98
CA VAL A 203 -11.35 5.36 4.67
C VAL A 203 -11.79 6.07 5.95
N GLY A 204 -12.07 5.32 7.02
CA GLY A 204 -12.45 5.85 8.33
C GLY A 204 -11.36 6.71 8.98
N LEU A 205 -10.09 6.48 8.66
CA LEU A 205 -9.00 7.36 9.12
C LEU A 205 -9.11 8.78 8.54
N ARG A 206 -9.66 8.93 7.33
CA ARG A 206 -9.89 10.23 6.67
C ARG A 206 -11.28 10.80 6.99
N TYR A 207 -12.28 9.93 7.11
CA TYR A 207 -13.68 10.28 7.33
C TYR A 207 -14.18 9.64 8.65
N PRO A 208 -13.83 10.19 9.82
CA PRO A 208 -14.08 9.54 11.11
C PRO A 208 -15.57 9.37 11.45
N GLU A 209 -16.44 10.22 10.89
CA GLU A 209 -17.89 10.17 11.09
C GLU A 209 -18.60 9.18 10.16
N MET A 210 -17.87 8.39 9.37
CA MET A 210 -18.48 7.44 8.45
C MET A 210 -19.13 6.26 9.20
N HIS A 211 -20.22 5.74 8.64
CA HIS A 211 -20.84 4.53 9.16
C HIS A 211 -20.16 3.29 8.57
N LEU A 212 -19.74 2.36 9.43
CA LEU A 212 -19.28 1.05 9.00
C LEU A 212 -20.49 0.16 8.71
N PHE A 213 -20.79 0.00 7.43
CA PHE A 213 -21.92 -0.82 6.95
C PHE A 213 -21.60 -2.31 6.81
N ILE A 214 -20.45 -2.73 7.35
CA ILE A 214 -20.05 -4.13 7.49
C ILE A 214 -19.83 -4.40 8.98
N GLY A 215 -20.87 -4.95 9.60
CA GLY A 215 -20.99 -5.04 11.05
C GLY A 215 -22.34 -5.57 11.51
N GLU A 216 -23.35 -5.63 10.61
CA GLU A 216 -24.62 -6.35 10.85
C GLU A 216 -24.63 -7.78 10.29
N LEU A 217 -23.52 -8.28 9.74
CA LEU A 217 -23.40 -9.67 9.29
C LEU A 217 -22.71 -10.55 10.33
N LYS A 218 -23.58 -11.13 11.17
CA LYS A 218 -23.43 -12.24 12.12
C LYS A 218 -22.76 -11.91 13.46
N GLY A 219 -23.59 -11.97 14.50
CA GLY A 219 -23.17 -12.37 15.84
C GLY A 219 -22.85 -13.86 15.94
#